data_AF-A0A371JT59-F1
#
_entry.id   AF-A0A371JT59-F1
#
_cell.length_a   1.000
_cell.length_b   1.000
_cell.length_c   1.000
_cell.angle_alpha   90.00
_cell.angle_beta   90.00
_cell.angle_gamma   90.00
#
_symmetry.space_group_name_H-M   'P 1'
#
loop_
_entity.id
_entity.type
_entity.pdbx_description
1 polymer ?
#
loop_
_entity_poly.entity_id
_entity_poly.type
_entity_poly.pdbx_seq_one_letter_code
_entity_poly.pdbx_strand_id
1 'polypeptide(L)' 'MYWTLELASYLSDAPWPATKDELIDYAIRTGAPLEVVENLQSMEEEGGEIYESIEEIWPDYPTEEDYLWNEDEY' A
#
# COMPACT_ATOMS: atom_id res chain seq x y z
N MET A 1 -1.92 -11.54 -6.89
CA MET A 1 -1.45 -10.15 -6.77
C MET A 1 0.06 -10.12 -6.84
N TYR A 2 0.62 -9.06 -7.41
CA TYR A 2 2.05 -8.78 -7.44
C TYR A 2 2.29 -7.44 -6.77
N TRP A 3 2.65 -7.45 -5.49
CA TRP A 3 3.02 -6.25 -4.76
C TRP A 3 4.54 -6.07 -4.76
N THR A 4 4.97 -4.82 -4.89
CA THR A 4 6.38 -4.44 -4.77
C THR A 4 6.51 -3.29 -3.78
N LEU A 5 7.70 -3.11 -3.24
CA LEU A 5 8.03 -2.00 -2.34
C LEU A 5 7.67 -0.63 -2.92
N GLU A 6 7.89 -0.46 -4.23
CA GLU A 6 7.54 0.78 -4.92
C GLU A 6 6.02 1.01 -4.93
N LEU A 7 5.23 -0.02 -5.25
CA LEU A 7 3.77 0.05 -5.25
C LEU A 7 3.21 0.34 -3.85
N ALA A 8 3.78 -0.31 -2.84
CA ALA A 8 3.40 -0.15 -1.45
C ALA A 8 3.78 1.24 -0.90
N SER A 9 4.90 1.82 -1.34
CA SER A 9 5.28 3.19 -0.96
C SER A 9 4.24 4.23 -1.38
N TYR A 10 3.59 4.06 -2.55
CA TYR A 10 2.48 4.93 -2.94
C TYR A 10 1.29 4.84 -1.99
N LEU A 11 0.97 3.64 -1.50
CA LEU A 11 -0.13 3.44 -0.55
C LEU A 11 0.27 3.79 0.89
N SER A 12 1.55 3.75 1.26
CA SER A 12 2.03 4.19 2.57
C SER A 12 1.69 5.67 2.85
N ASP A 13 1.74 6.52 1.81
CA ASP A 13 1.35 7.94 1.89
C ASP A 13 -0.18 8.17 1.77
N ALA A 14 -0.97 7.10 1.58
CA ALA A 14 -2.42 7.22 1.46
C ALA A 14 -3.06 7.71 2.77
N PRO A 15 -4.24 8.37 2.72
CA PRO A 15 -4.90 8.92 3.89
C PRO A 15 -5.62 7.84 4.71
N TRP A 16 -4.87 7.01 5.43
CA TRP A 16 -5.41 5.98 6.32
C TRP A 16 -6.12 6.56 7.55
N PRO A 17 -7.13 5.87 8.11
CA PRO A 17 -7.73 4.63 7.61
C PRO A 17 -8.64 4.88 6.39
N ALA A 18 -8.54 4.02 5.37
CA ALA A 18 -9.19 4.20 4.08
C ALA A 18 -9.78 2.90 3.54
N THR A 19 -10.85 3.02 2.76
CA THR A 19 -11.47 1.88 2.05
C THR A 19 -10.73 1.55 0.76
N LYS A 20 -10.92 0.32 0.25
CA LYS A 20 -10.37 -0.12 -1.04
C LYS A 20 -10.65 0.87 -2.18
N ASP A 21 -11.89 1.35 -2.27
CA ASP A 21 -12.31 2.33 -3.28
C ASP A 21 -11.57 3.67 -3.10
N GLU A 22 -11.41 4.15 -1.87
CA GLU A 22 -10.64 5.38 -1.59
C GLU A 22 -9.16 5.26 -1.95
N LEU A 23 -8.55 4.09 -1.71
CA LEU A 23 -7.17 3.81 -2.10
C LEU A 23 -7.01 3.74 -3.63
N ILE A 24 -8.00 3.17 -4.33
CA ILE A 24 -8.04 3.16 -5.81
C ILE A 24 -8.16 4.60 -6.34
N ASP A 25 -9.09 5.40 -5.81
CA ASP A 25 -9.24 6.80 -6.19
C ASP A 25 -7.98 7.62 -5.88
N TYR A 26 -7.35 7.37 -4.73
CA TYR A 26 -6.09 7.99 -4.35
C TYR A 26 -4.99 7.63 -5.36
N ALA A 27 -4.80 6.35 -5.68
CA ALA A 27 -3.82 5.88 -6.65
C ALA A 27 -4.03 6.52 -8.04
N ILE A 28 -5.27 6.64 -8.50
CA ILE A 28 -5.60 7.31 -9.77
C ILE A 28 -5.29 8.82 -9.71
N ARG A 29 -5.58 9.48 -8.58
CA ARG A 29 -5.37 10.92 -8.40
C ARG A 29 -3.90 11.30 -8.24
N THR A 30 -3.11 10.48 -7.55
CA THR A 30 -1.67 10.70 -7.35
C THR A 30 -0.86 10.30 -8.57
N GLY A 31 -1.46 9.56 -9.51
CA GLY A 31 -0.77 9.05 -10.70
C GLY A 31 0.08 7.82 -10.38
N ALA A 32 -0.32 7.03 -9.39
CA ALA A 32 0.32 5.77 -9.07
C ALA A 32 0.19 4.78 -10.25
N PRO A 33 1.10 3.78 -10.34
CA PRO A 33 1.06 2.78 -11.39
C PRO A 33 -0.28 2.03 -11.43
N LEU A 34 -0.73 1.69 -12.64
CA LEU A 34 -1.98 0.92 -12.84
C LEU A 34 -1.95 -0.42 -12.06
N GLU A 35 -0.76 -1.00 -11.87
CA GLU A 35 -0.56 -2.21 -11.06
C GLU A 35 -1.07 -2.06 -9.62
N VAL A 36 -0.96 -0.88 -8.97
CA VAL A 36 -1.54 -0.64 -7.63
C VAL A 36 -3.05 -0.84 -7.68
N VAL A 37 -3.69 -0.21 -8.67
CA VAL A 37 -5.14 -0.22 -8.88
C VAL A 37 -5.63 -1.62 -9.27
N GLU A 38 -4.90 -2.34 -10.11
CA GLU A 38 -5.24 -3.73 -10.48
C GLU A 38 -5.06 -4.69 -9.31
N ASN A 39 -4.02 -4.53 -8.49
CA ASN A 39 -3.85 -5.35 -7.29
C ASN A 39 -5.00 -5.13 -6.29
N LEU A 40 -5.34 -3.87 -6.00
CA LEU A 40 -6.47 -3.52 -5.14
C LEU A 40 -7.79 -4.08 -5.69
N GLN A 41 -8.09 -3.90 -6.98
CA GLN A 41 -9.30 -4.47 -7.59
C GLN A 41 -9.30 -6.00 -7.62
N SER A 42 -8.14 -6.63 -7.71
CA SER A 42 -7.99 -8.09 -7.65
C SER A 42 -8.22 -8.65 -6.25
N MET A 43 -8.37 -7.82 -5.21
CA MET A 43 -8.67 -8.27 -3.85
C MET A 43 -10.12 -8.75 -3.80
N GLU A 44 -10.28 -10.02 -3.42
CA GLU A 44 -11.58 -10.68 -3.22
C GLU A 44 -12.37 -10.09 -2.05
N GLU A 45 -11.75 -9.22 -1.25
CA GLU A 45 -12.37 -8.56 -0.11
C GLU A 45 -13.50 -7.61 -0.55
N GLU A 46 -14.69 -7.81 0.03
CA GLU A 46 -15.86 -6.95 -0.20
C GLU A 46 -15.48 -5.51 0.18
N GLY A 47 -15.69 -4.55 -0.73
CA GLY A 47 -15.24 -3.15 -0.65
C GLY A 47 -15.81 -2.29 0.49
N GLY A 48 -16.17 -2.90 1.62
CA GLY A 48 -16.57 -2.24 2.86
C GLY A 48 -15.56 -2.38 4.01
N GLU A 49 -14.47 -3.13 3.85
CA GLU A 49 -13.42 -3.16 4.87
C GLU A 49 -12.56 -1.89 4.82
N ILE A 50 -12.38 -1.31 6.00
CA ILE A 50 -11.53 -0.16 6.23
C ILE A 50 -10.19 -0.71 6.63
N TYR A 51 -9.19 -0.39 5.83
CA TYR A 51 -7.81 -0.75 6.11
C TYR A 51 -7.18 0.39 6.92
N GLU A 52 -6.40 0.04 7.92
CA GLU A 52 -5.63 0.96 8.77
C GLU A 52 -4.23 1.21 8.20
N SER A 53 -3.70 0.28 7.40
CA SER A 53 -2.37 0.39 6.79
C SER A 53 -2.17 -0.56 5.60
N ILE A 54 -1.07 -0.38 4.86
CA ILE A 54 -0.67 -1.26 3.76
C ILE A 54 -0.37 -2.69 4.23
N GLU A 55 -0.01 -2.89 5.51
CA GLU A 55 0.28 -4.21 6.09
C GLU A 55 -0.97 -5.10 6.11
N GLU A 56 -2.16 -4.52 6.22
CA GLU A 56 -3.42 -5.27 6.14
C GLU A 56 -3.73 -5.72 4.71
N ILE A 57 -3.32 -4.93 3.72
CA ILE A 57 -3.49 -5.26 2.29
C ILE A 57 -2.41 -6.24 1.83
N TRP A 58 -1.18 -6.03 2.29
CA TRP A 58 -0.02 -6.82 1.95
C TRP A 58 0.72 -7.25 3.22
N PRO A 59 0.43 -8.45 3.75
CA PRO A 59 1.05 -8.94 4.99
C PRO A 59 2.53 -9.28 4.84
N ASP A 60 3.05 -9.32 3.62
CA ASP A 60 4.48 -9.54 3.31
C ASP A 60 5.21 -8.19 3.07
N TYR A 61 4.56 -7.06 3.34
CA TYR A 61 5.20 -5.75 3.26
C TYR A 61 6.37 -5.71 4.25
N PRO A 62 7.62 -5.55 3.79
CA PRO A 62 8.74 -5.39 4.70
C PRO A 62 8.54 -4.07 5.45
N THR A 63 8.48 -4.15 6.78
CA THR A 63 8.30 -2.99 7.65
C THR A 63 9.51 -2.06 7.55
N GLU A 64 9.31 -0.76 7.80
CA GLU A 64 10.40 0.23 7.86
C GLU A 64 11.53 -0.15 8.85
N GLU A 65 11.30 -1.09 9.77
CA GLU A 65 12.35 -1.70 10.60
C GLU A 65 13.44 -2.43 9.79
N ASP A 66 13.18 -2.85 8.54
CA ASP A 66 14.19 -3.46 7.65
C ASP A 66 15.04 -2.40 6.91
N TYR A 67 14.50 -1.18 6.74
CA TYR A 67 15.23 -0.04 6.17
C TYR A 67 16.11 0.71 7.18
N LEU A 68 15.95 0.46 8.48
CA LEU A 68 16.78 1.05 9.55
C LEU A 68 18.18 0.38 9.69
N TRP A 69 18.76 -0.12 8.60
CA TRP A 69 20.15 -0.62 8.62
C TRP A 69 21.18 0.53 8.42
N ASN A 70 21.65 1.03 9.57
CA ASN A 70 22.91 1.73 9.88
C ASN A 70 23.01 3.24 9.62
N GLU A 71 22.42 4.06 10.49
CA GLU A 71 22.94 5.42 10.77
C GLU A 71 24.11 5.43 11.79
N ASP A 72 24.55 4.27 12.29
CA ASP A 72 25.63 4.12 13.29
C ASP A 72 27.02 3.75 12.69
N GLU A 73 27.26 4.01 11.40
CA GLU A 73 28.61 3.97 10.82
C GLU A 73 29.14 5.40 10.59
N TYR A 74 29.67 6.03 11.65
CA TYR A 74 30.53 7.22 11.59
C TYR A 74 31.85 7.00 12.35
#